data_AF-A0A965RCH5-F1
#
_entry.id   AF-A0A965RCH5-F1
#
_cell.length_a   1.000
_cell.length_b   1.000
_cell.length_c   1.000
_cell.angle_alpha   90.00
_cell.angle_beta   90.00
_cell.angle_gamma   90.00
#
_symmetry.space_group_name_H-M   'P 1'
#
loop_
_entity.id
_entity.type
_entity.pdbx_description
1 polymer ?
#
loop_
_entity_poly.entity_id
_entity_poly.type
_entity_poly.pdbx_seq_one_letter_code
_entity_poly.pdbx_strand_id
1 'polypeptide(L)'
;TGVGAMHESVPPSLEGKPGYLTVLNRNVVTVGSLLQRSGYRTYAVGKWHVGKEAHNLPPARGFDRSLIQGDSGSDNWETDQRYLALTDRVYWFEDGKPAKMPKEFYSSRFYADKAIDYLRNDWAATPSTERAPFFLYLAFQANHIPLQAPPEFIERQRGRYDAGWSALREQRHRRTIELGLLPPDTRLGSWPGLEEWNALEPKRRSYEVRRMEVYAGMAAAMDHEIGRLREAIRSLRADDNTIFVFLSDNGAEPSDPYEYLSGQLWLATQYTRDTNRLGAKGAYATIGRNWVSAAVSPLSTHKFYAGEGGLRVPLIIRTPVAFADGQPRGQIASGFTHVTDIAPTLLELAGVSHPGKPGGPEPMTGRSLV
;
A
#
# COMPACT_ATOMS: atom_id res chain seq x y z
N THR A 1 0.13 -7.90 19.40
CA THR A 1 0.84 -7.52 18.15
C THR A 1 0.24 -8.26 16.97
N GLY A 2 -0.06 -7.58 15.85
CA GLY A 2 -0.82 -8.12 14.71
C GLY A 2 -0.19 -9.32 13.98
N VAL A 3 0.45 -9.07 12.84
CA VAL A 3 1.28 -10.05 12.12
C VAL A 3 2.73 -9.78 12.52
N GLY A 4 3.38 -10.72 13.23
CA GLY A 4 4.71 -10.46 13.78
C GLY A 4 5.87 -10.64 12.78
N ALA A 5 5.68 -11.39 11.69
CA ALA A 5 6.62 -11.50 10.59
C ALA A 5 5.91 -11.91 9.29
N MET A 6 6.38 -11.45 8.12
CA MET A 6 5.84 -11.86 6.82
C MET A 6 6.36 -13.26 6.46
N HIS A 7 5.55 -14.07 5.81
CA HIS A 7 5.91 -15.44 5.45
C HIS A 7 7.23 -15.53 4.69
N GLU A 8 7.47 -14.60 3.79
CA GLU A 8 8.68 -14.50 2.96
C GLU A 8 9.96 -14.16 3.76
N SER A 9 9.82 -13.75 5.01
CA SER A 9 10.90 -13.26 5.87
C SER A 9 11.14 -14.11 7.13
N VAL A 10 10.33 -15.14 7.36
CA VAL A 10 10.48 -16.00 8.54
C VAL A 10 11.59 -17.02 8.30
N PRO A 11 12.66 -17.06 9.11
CA PRO A 11 13.64 -18.14 9.07
C PRO A 11 12.98 -19.47 9.43
N PRO A 12 13.36 -20.60 8.81
CA PRO A 12 12.75 -21.92 9.10
C PRO A 12 12.77 -22.29 10.60
N SER A 13 13.79 -21.86 11.33
CA SER A 13 13.92 -22.10 12.79
C SER A 13 12.89 -21.37 13.66
N LEU A 14 12.15 -20.42 13.10
CA LEU A 14 11.16 -19.60 13.80
C LEU A 14 9.72 -19.88 13.34
N GLU A 15 9.53 -20.71 12.32
CA GLU A 15 8.19 -21.07 11.84
C GLU A 15 7.33 -21.67 12.96
N GLY A 16 6.07 -21.23 13.02
CA GLY A 16 5.09 -21.70 14.01
C GLY A 16 5.30 -21.19 15.44
N LYS A 17 6.37 -20.44 15.72
CA LYS A 17 6.61 -19.85 17.05
C LYS A 17 5.71 -18.64 17.30
N PRO A 18 5.36 -18.31 18.56
CA PRO A 18 4.68 -17.06 18.89
C PRO A 18 5.39 -15.85 18.29
N GLY A 19 4.65 -14.97 17.63
CA GLY A 19 5.20 -13.83 16.87
C GLY A 19 5.62 -14.15 15.42
N TYR A 20 5.70 -15.42 15.03
CA TYR A 20 6.13 -15.86 13.71
C TYR A 20 5.07 -16.72 13.00
N LEU A 21 3.80 -16.47 13.33
CA LEU A 21 2.66 -17.20 12.76
C LEU A 21 2.34 -16.77 11.32
N THR A 22 2.92 -15.68 10.82
CA THR A 22 2.71 -15.12 9.46
C THR A 22 1.27 -14.73 9.10
N VAL A 23 0.38 -14.77 10.09
CA VAL A 23 -1.03 -14.43 9.97
C VAL A 23 -1.45 -13.55 11.14
N LEU A 24 -2.57 -12.86 10.98
CA LEU A 24 -3.10 -11.99 12.03
C LEU A 24 -3.54 -12.84 13.20
N ASN A 25 -2.90 -12.66 14.36
CA ASN A 25 -3.18 -13.50 15.51
C ASN A 25 -4.65 -13.43 15.96
N ARG A 26 -5.10 -14.40 16.76
CA ARG A 26 -6.48 -14.47 17.28
C ARG A 26 -6.72 -13.61 18.53
N ASN A 27 -5.66 -13.13 19.16
CA ASN A 27 -5.73 -12.35 20.39
C ASN A 27 -5.83 -10.84 20.14
N VAL A 28 -5.81 -10.37 18.88
CA VAL A 28 -6.00 -8.96 18.52
C VAL A 28 -7.40 -8.73 17.96
N VAL A 29 -8.08 -7.71 18.48
CA VAL A 29 -9.32 -7.20 17.89
C VAL A 29 -8.96 -6.13 16.86
N THR A 30 -9.58 -6.20 15.68
CA THR A 30 -9.34 -5.24 14.61
C THR A 30 -10.19 -3.98 14.77
N VAL A 31 -9.72 -2.85 14.23
CA VAL A 31 -10.53 -1.63 14.13
C VAL A 31 -11.85 -1.89 13.40
N GLY A 32 -11.85 -2.70 12.35
CA GLY A 32 -13.07 -3.14 11.65
C GLY A 32 -14.07 -3.81 12.59
N SER A 33 -13.62 -4.75 13.43
CA SER A 33 -14.50 -5.43 14.39
C SER A 33 -15.12 -4.47 15.41
N LEU A 34 -14.37 -3.47 15.87
CA LEU A 34 -14.86 -2.49 16.84
C LEU A 34 -15.87 -1.52 16.20
N LEU A 35 -15.58 -1.03 15.00
CA LEU A 35 -16.46 -0.15 14.25
C LEU A 35 -17.75 -0.88 13.82
N GLN A 36 -17.65 -2.11 13.31
CA GLN A 36 -18.80 -2.94 12.92
C GLN A 36 -19.76 -3.13 14.10
N ARG A 37 -19.24 -3.53 15.27
CA ARG A 37 -20.04 -3.70 16.50
C ARG A 37 -20.68 -2.39 16.99
N SER A 38 -20.13 -1.26 16.59
CA SER A 38 -20.63 0.08 16.92
C SER A 38 -21.57 0.63 15.84
N GLY A 39 -22.00 -0.19 14.89
CA GLY A 39 -23.00 0.16 13.89
C GLY A 39 -22.44 0.71 12.57
N TYR A 40 -21.12 0.69 12.35
CA TYR A 40 -20.55 1.05 11.05
C TYR A 40 -20.79 -0.06 10.02
N ARG A 41 -21.02 0.32 8.77
CA ARG A 41 -20.81 -0.57 7.63
C ARG A 41 -19.33 -0.69 7.33
N THR A 42 -18.84 -1.90 7.14
CA THR A 42 -17.40 -2.18 7.06
C THR A 42 -17.04 -2.88 5.76
N TYR A 43 -16.07 -2.32 5.03
CA TYR A 43 -15.65 -2.79 3.72
C TYR A 43 -14.14 -3.01 3.65
N ALA A 44 -13.68 -4.11 3.07
CA ALA A 44 -12.27 -4.37 2.80
C ALA A 44 -12.05 -4.72 1.32
N VAL A 45 -11.22 -3.94 0.62
CA VAL A 45 -10.92 -4.18 -0.79
C VAL A 45 -9.41 -4.13 -1.05
N GLY A 46 -8.90 -5.13 -1.76
CA GLY A 46 -7.51 -5.18 -2.23
C GLY A 46 -6.61 -6.14 -1.43
N LYS A 47 -5.34 -5.79 -1.25
CA LYS A 47 -4.35 -6.65 -0.61
C LYS A 47 -4.68 -6.85 0.89
N TRP A 48 -4.77 -8.11 1.31
CA TRP A 48 -5.02 -8.48 2.70
C TRP A 48 -3.75 -8.87 3.43
N HIS A 49 -2.99 -9.83 2.89
CA HIS A 49 -1.65 -10.22 3.33
C HIS A 49 -1.48 -10.49 4.84
N VAL A 50 -2.55 -10.90 5.54
CA VAL A 50 -2.53 -11.20 6.97
C VAL A 50 -3.18 -12.55 7.30
N GLY A 51 -3.13 -13.49 6.35
CA GLY A 51 -3.62 -14.86 6.47
C GLY A 51 -4.76 -15.20 5.52
N LYS A 52 -4.92 -16.50 5.24
CA LYS A 52 -5.86 -17.03 4.24
C LYS A 52 -6.89 -18.00 4.82
N GLU A 53 -6.71 -18.40 6.08
CA GLU A 53 -7.69 -19.25 6.76
C GLU A 53 -8.96 -18.45 7.08
N ALA A 54 -10.11 -19.14 7.16
CA ALA A 54 -11.41 -18.52 7.39
C ALA A 54 -11.41 -17.55 8.59
N HIS A 55 -10.66 -17.85 9.65
CA HIS A 55 -10.54 -17.03 10.85
C HIS A 55 -9.67 -15.77 10.68
N ASN A 56 -8.87 -15.69 9.61
CA ASN A 56 -8.08 -14.51 9.23
C ASN A 56 -8.77 -13.66 8.16
N LEU A 57 -9.74 -14.22 7.41
CA LEU A 57 -10.42 -13.51 6.32
C LEU A 57 -11.31 -12.37 6.84
N PRO A 58 -11.60 -11.35 6.02
CA PRO A 58 -12.29 -10.13 6.46
C PRO A 58 -13.61 -10.33 7.23
N PRO A 59 -14.51 -11.28 6.88
CA PRO A 59 -15.73 -11.50 7.66
C PRO A 59 -15.48 -11.89 9.13
N ALA A 60 -14.42 -12.65 9.41
CA ALA A 60 -14.02 -12.99 10.76
C ALA A 60 -13.33 -11.83 11.49
N ARG A 61 -12.93 -10.79 10.76
CA ARG A 61 -12.17 -9.62 11.24
C ARG A 61 -12.95 -8.31 11.13
N GLY A 62 -14.27 -8.39 11.10
CA GLY A 62 -15.16 -7.24 11.21
C GLY A 62 -15.35 -6.44 9.93
N PHE A 63 -15.51 -7.14 8.82
CA PHE A 63 -15.87 -6.54 7.53
C PHE A 63 -17.14 -7.21 6.99
N ASP A 64 -18.18 -6.40 6.75
CA ASP A 64 -19.49 -6.84 6.24
C ASP A 64 -19.40 -7.28 4.78
N ARG A 65 -18.66 -6.52 3.96
CA ARG A 65 -18.35 -6.88 2.57
C ARG A 65 -16.86 -6.80 2.31
N SER A 66 -16.37 -7.69 1.47
CA SER A 66 -14.96 -7.72 1.13
C SER A 66 -14.68 -8.36 -0.22
N LEU A 67 -13.65 -7.84 -0.89
CA LEU A 67 -13.00 -8.47 -2.02
C LEU A 67 -11.49 -8.30 -1.83
N ILE A 68 -10.80 -9.37 -1.49
CA ILE A 68 -9.38 -9.30 -1.15
C ILE A 68 -8.52 -10.29 -1.91
N GLN A 69 -7.24 -9.91 -2.04
CA GLN A 69 -6.15 -10.80 -2.41
C GLN A 69 -5.40 -11.23 -1.14
N GLY A 70 -5.35 -12.54 -0.88
CA GLY A 70 -4.74 -13.11 0.33
C GLY A 70 -3.21 -13.12 0.33
N ASP A 71 -2.58 -12.85 -0.81
CA ASP A 71 -1.13 -12.93 -1.03
C ASP A 71 -0.39 -11.60 -0.80
N SER A 72 0.94 -11.64 -0.78
CA SER A 72 1.80 -10.44 -0.73
C SER A 72 1.72 -9.57 -1.99
N GLY A 73 1.33 -10.16 -3.12
CA GLY A 73 1.19 -9.53 -4.42
C GLY A 73 0.79 -10.54 -5.51
N SER A 74 0.57 -10.06 -6.72
CA SER A 74 0.27 -10.83 -7.95
C SER A 74 0.58 -9.98 -9.20
N ASP A 75 0.32 -10.50 -10.39
CA ASP A 75 0.28 -9.67 -11.59
C ASP A 75 -0.85 -8.63 -11.52
N ASN A 76 -0.67 -7.46 -12.14
CA ASN A 76 -1.67 -6.38 -12.14
C ASN A 76 -2.71 -6.48 -13.26
N TRP A 77 -2.55 -7.39 -14.23
CA TRP A 77 -3.40 -7.58 -15.41
C TRP A 77 -4.03 -8.97 -15.52
N GLU A 78 -3.37 -9.99 -14.97
CA GLU A 78 -3.80 -11.40 -15.00
C GLU A 78 -4.08 -11.91 -13.58
N THR A 79 -5.35 -12.16 -13.29
CA THR A 79 -5.81 -12.46 -11.92
C THR A 79 -5.31 -13.79 -11.36
N ASP A 80 -5.00 -14.75 -12.23
CA ASP A 80 -4.44 -16.06 -11.86
C ASP A 80 -2.89 -16.10 -11.90
N GLN A 81 -2.24 -15.02 -12.35
CA GLN A 81 -0.81 -15.01 -12.57
C GLN A 81 -0.06 -14.57 -11.29
N ARG A 82 0.82 -15.46 -10.83
CA ARG A 82 1.73 -15.20 -9.71
C ARG A 82 2.84 -14.25 -10.13
N TYR A 83 3.27 -13.38 -9.22
CA TYR A 83 4.42 -12.49 -9.45
C TYR A 83 5.75 -13.08 -8.95
N LEU A 84 5.68 -14.08 -8.06
CA LEU A 84 6.81 -14.84 -7.53
C LEU A 84 6.38 -16.29 -7.33
N ALA A 85 7.35 -17.20 -7.30
CA ALA A 85 7.15 -18.62 -6.99
C ALA A 85 6.99 -18.87 -5.47
N LEU A 86 6.17 -18.06 -4.78
CA LEU A 86 5.92 -18.15 -3.33
C LEU A 86 4.72 -19.04 -2.99
N THR A 87 3.73 -19.10 -3.87
CA THR A 87 2.49 -19.85 -3.69
C THR A 87 2.19 -20.68 -4.92
N ASP A 88 1.26 -21.62 -4.81
CA ASP A 88 0.78 -22.45 -5.92
C ASP A 88 -0.11 -21.68 -6.90
N ARG A 89 -0.89 -20.72 -6.40
CA ARG A 89 -1.77 -19.83 -7.17
C ARG A 89 -1.97 -18.48 -6.48
N VAL A 90 -2.68 -17.57 -7.15
CA VAL A 90 -3.19 -16.33 -6.54
C VAL A 90 -4.51 -16.64 -5.81
N TYR A 91 -4.63 -16.20 -4.57
CA TYR A 91 -5.78 -16.45 -3.70
C TYR A 91 -6.67 -15.23 -3.60
N TRP A 92 -7.83 -15.28 -4.26
CA TRP A 92 -8.86 -14.26 -4.18
C TRP A 92 -10.03 -14.71 -3.32
N PHE A 93 -10.53 -13.82 -2.47
CA PHE A 93 -11.70 -14.07 -1.65
C PHE A 93 -12.71 -12.93 -1.75
N GLU A 94 -13.98 -13.28 -1.94
CA GLU A 94 -15.11 -12.36 -1.84
C GLU A 94 -16.01 -12.85 -0.68
N ASP A 95 -16.20 -11.99 0.31
CA ASP A 95 -17.00 -12.29 1.51
C ASP A 95 -16.59 -13.63 2.20
N GLY A 96 -15.28 -13.88 2.26
CA GLY A 96 -14.68 -15.05 2.91
C GLY A 96 -14.70 -16.35 2.10
N LYS A 97 -15.21 -16.31 0.86
CA LYS A 97 -15.25 -17.47 -0.06
C LYS A 97 -14.34 -17.21 -1.27
N PRO A 98 -13.83 -18.24 -1.96
CA PRO A 98 -13.09 -18.05 -3.20
C PRO A 98 -13.84 -17.14 -4.18
N ALA A 99 -13.19 -16.08 -4.64
CA ALA A 99 -13.81 -15.11 -5.54
C ALA A 99 -13.76 -15.58 -6.99
N LYS A 100 -14.76 -15.18 -7.79
CA LYS A 100 -14.71 -15.29 -9.24
C LYS A 100 -14.18 -13.98 -9.83
N MET A 101 -12.95 -14.01 -10.32
CA MET A 101 -12.30 -12.84 -10.86
C MET A 101 -12.69 -12.56 -12.32
N PRO A 102 -12.75 -11.28 -12.75
CA PRO A 102 -13.02 -10.94 -14.14
C PRO A 102 -11.83 -11.30 -15.04
N LYS A 103 -12.12 -11.46 -16.34
CA LYS A 103 -11.08 -11.66 -17.37
C LYS A 103 -10.34 -10.36 -17.70
N GLU A 104 -11.06 -9.24 -17.73
CA GLU A 104 -10.48 -7.91 -17.87
C GLU A 104 -10.22 -7.34 -16.48
N PHE A 105 -8.97 -7.04 -16.20
CA PHE A 105 -8.53 -6.66 -14.87
C PHE A 105 -7.35 -5.68 -14.98
N TYR A 106 -7.42 -4.62 -14.17
CA TYR A 106 -6.25 -3.88 -13.73
C TYR A 106 -6.39 -3.64 -12.23
N SER A 107 -5.42 -4.06 -11.43
CA SER A 107 -5.54 -4.14 -9.96
C SER A 107 -6.13 -2.88 -9.33
N SER A 108 -5.52 -1.72 -9.58
CA SER A 108 -5.93 -0.46 -8.94
C SER A 108 -7.34 -0.03 -9.35
N ARG A 109 -7.67 -0.16 -10.64
CA ARG A 109 -9.02 0.17 -11.14
C ARG A 109 -10.06 -0.77 -10.56
N PHE A 110 -9.79 -2.07 -10.55
CA PHE A 110 -10.73 -3.07 -10.04
C PHE A 110 -11.01 -2.90 -8.54
N TYR A 111 -9.97 -2.59 -7.75
CA TYR A 111 -10.14 -2.33 -6.33
C TYR A 111 -10.99 -1.07 -6.07
N ALA A 112 -10.76 0.01 -6.82
CA ALA A 112 -11.58 1.21 -6.70
C ALA A 112 -13.03 0.97 -7.16
N ASP A 113 -13.23 0.27 -8.29
CA ASP A 113 -14.56 -0.09 -8.78
C ASP A 113 -15.36 -0.86 -7.71
N LYS A 114 -14.76 -1.88 -7.10
CA LYS A 114 -15.41 -2.68 -6.04
C LYS A 114 -15.70 -1.89 -4.78
N ALA A 115 -14.80 -1.02 -4.35
CA ALA A 115 -15.03 -0.13 -3.21
C ALA A 115 -16.19 0.85 -3.48
N ILE A 116 -16.23 1.45 -4.68
CA ILE A 116 -17.30 2.34 -5.12
C ILE A 116 -18.64 1.59 -5.19
N ASP A 117 -18.64 0.37 -5.72
CA ASP A 117 -19.84 -0.46 -5.84
C ASP A 117 -20.42 -0.81 -4.47
N TYR A 118 -19.59 -1.23 -3.51
CA TYR A 118 -20.05 -1.49 -2.14
C TYR A 118 -20.67 -0.25 -1.50
N LEU A 119 -20.00 0.90 -1.59
CA LEU A 119 -20.52 2.16 -1.06
C LEU A 119 -21.84 2.55 -1.71
N ARG A 120 -21.93 2.53 -3.05
CA ARG A 120 -23.14 2.94 -3.78
C ARG A 120 -24.31 2.01 -3.53
N ASN A 121 -24.08 0.70 -3.54
CA ASN A 121 -25.14 -0.29 -3.34
C ASN A 121 -25.73 -0.19 -1.93
N ASP A 122 -24.88 -0.11 -0.90
CA ASP A 122 -25.37 0.04 0.48
C ASP A 122 -26.08 1.38 0.70
N TRP A 123 -25.55 2.46 0.10
CA TRP A 123 -26.15 3.79 0.19
C TRP A 123 -27.50 3.91 -0.54
N ALA A 124 -27.66 3.20 -1.65
CA ALA A 124 -28.91 3.14 -2.42
C ALA A 124 -29.95 2.22 -1.76
N ALA A 125 -29.51 1.13 -1.13
CA ALA A 125 -30.39 0.18 -0.46
C ALA A 125 -30.90 0.66 0.92
N THR A 126 -30.31 1.72 1.48
CA THR A 126 -30.62 2.20 2.83
C THR A 126 -31.31 3.58 2.79
N PRO A 127 -32.52 3.74 3.36
CA PRO A 127 -33.17 5.04 3.51
C PRO A 127 -32.26 6.06 4.21
N SER A 128 -32.35 7.34 3.85
CA SER A 128 -31.47 8.37 4.42
C SER A 128 -31.54 8.49 5.95
N THR A 129 -32.68 8.15 6.55
CA THR A 129 -32.91 8.14 8.01
C THR A 129 -32.24 6.97 8.74
N GLU A 130 -31.80 5.95 8.00
CA GLU A 130 -31.22 4.71 8.55
C GLU A 130 -29.76 4.52 8.13
N ARG A 131 -29.15 5.53 7.49
CA ARG A 131 -27.76 5.44 7.01
C ARG A 131 -26.78 5.39 8.17
N ALA A 132 -26.16 4.24 8.31
CA ALA A 132 -24.98 4.04 9.15
C ALA A 132 -23.74 4.72 8.54
N PRO A 133 -22.77 5.15 9.37
CA PRO A 133 -21.45 5.54 8.88
C PRO A 133 -20.71 4.33 8.28
N PHE A 134 -19.67 4.57 7.49
CA PHE A 134 -18.87 3.51 6.88
C PHE A 134 -17.41 3.55 7.29
N PHE A 135 -16.76 2.39 7.26
CA PHE A 135 -15.32 2.22 7.32
C PHE A 135 -14.88 1.40 6.10
N LEU A 136 -14.10 2.03 5.23
CA LEU A 136 -13.56 1.40 4.02
C LEU A 136 -12.03 1.26 4.16
N TYR A 137 -11.56 0.02 4.19
CA TYR A 137 -10.16 -0.33 4.04
C TYR A 137 -9.88 -0.65 2.57
N LEU A 138 -9.18 0.25 1.87
CA LEU A 138 -8.77 0.07 0.49
C LEU A 138 -7.24 -0.05 0.40
N ALA A 139 -6.75 -1.27 0.18
CA ALA A 139 -5.34 -1.60 0.13
C ALA A 139 -4.90 -1.92 -1.28
N PHE A 140 -4.32 -0.95 -1.97
CA PHE A 140 -3.76 -1.18 -3.29
C PHE A 140 -2.57 -2.14 -3.26
N GLN A 141 -2.38 -2.87 -4.35
CA GLN A 141 -1.12 -3.57 -4.60
C GLN A 141 -0.08 -2.62 -5.21
N ALA A 142 -0.51 -1.63 -5.99
CA ALA A 142 0.39 -0.58 -6.44
C ALA A 142 1.01 0.14 -5.21
N ASN A 143 2.29 0.46 -5.19
CA ASN A 143 3.25 0.45 -6.31
C ASN A 143 4.24 -0.73 -6.28
N HIS A 144 3.76 -1.91 -5.86
CA HIS A 144 4.59 -3.10 -5.70
C HIS A 144 4.93 -3.77 -7.04
N ILE A 145 5.98 -4.60 -7.03
CA ILE A 145 6.33 -5.47 -8.16
C ILE A 145 5.19 -6.46 -8.47
N PRO A 146 4.97 -6.82 -9.75
CA PRO A 146 5.71 -6.37 -10.92
C PRO A 146 5.29 -4.96 -11.36
N LEU A 147 6.25 -4.18 -11.88
CA LEU A 147 5.95 -2.85 -12.41
C LEU A 147 5.11 -2.93 -13.68
N GLN A 148 3.83 -2.58 -13.56
CA GLN A 148 2.83 -2.70 -14.62
C GLN A 148 1.75 -1.62 -14.48
N ALA A 149 1.54 -0.82 -15.53
CA ALA A 149 0.59 0.29 -15.53
C ALA A 149 -0.09 0.46 -16.89
N PRO A 150 -1.28 1.06 -16.95
CA PRO A 150 -1.92 1.36 -18.23
C PRO A 150 -1.04 2.33 -19.05
N PRO A 151 -0.92 2.13 -20.37
CA PRO A 151 0.01 2.89 -21.21
C PRO A 151 -0.14 4.41 -21.08
N GLU A 152 -1.36 4.92 -20.96
CA GLU A 152 -1.64 6.34 -20.84
C GLU A 152 -1.02 6.98 -19.59
N PHE A 153 -0.85 6.23 -18.50
CA PHE A 153 -0.20 6.74 -17.29
C PHE A 153 1.32 6.68 -17.38
N ILE A 154 1.88 5.71 -18.12
CA ILE A 154 3.31 5.58 -18.39
C ILE A 154 3.76 6.70 -19.33
N GLU A 155 3.02 6.92 -20.42
CA GLU A 155 3.35 7.90 -21.45
C GLU A 155 3.35 9.34 -20.92
N ARG A 156 2.51 9.65 -19.92
CA ARG A 156 2.54 10.93 -19.20
C ARG A 156 3.86 11.18 -18.45
N GLN A 157 4.65 10.14 -18.20
CA GLN A 157 5.94 10.24 -17.50
C GLN A 157 7.13 10.38 -18.45
N ARG A 158 6.88 10.34 -19.77
CA ARG A 158 7.93 10.29 -20.78
C ARG A 158 8.95 11.42 -20.58
N GLY A 159 10.22 11.05 -20.48
CA GLY A 159 11.35 11.98 -20.36
C GLY A 159 11.56 12.60 -18.97
N ARG A 160 10.70 12.31 -17.98
CA ARG A 160 10.84 12.85 -16.62
C ARG A 160 12.06 12.32 -15.87
N TYR A 161 12.62 11.20 -16.32
CA TYR A 161 13.65 10.44 -15.60
C TYR A 161 14.99 10.35 -16.35
N ASP A 162 15.15 11.09 -17.45
CA ASP A 162 16.34 11.05 -18.32
C ASP A 162 17.64 11.47 -17.59
N ALA A 163 17.50 12.32 -16.58
CA ALA A 163 18.62 12.79 -15.75
C ALA A 163 19.12 11.75 -14.75
N GLY A 164 18.40 10.64 -14.57
CA GLY A 164 18.84 9.52 -13.72
C GLY A 164 18.57 9.68 -12.22
N TRP A 165 18.86 8.62 -11.48
CA TRP A 165 18.59 8.52 -10.05
C TRP A 165 19.37 9.52 -9.20
N SER A 166 20.64 9.80 -9.52
CA SER A 166 21.46 10.75 -8.73
C SER A 166 20.87 12.16 -8.79
N ALA A 167 20.49 12.61 -10.00
CA ALA A 167 19.83 13.91 -10.18
C ALA A 167 18.46 13.95 -9.50
N LEU A 168 17.65 12.89 -9.66
CA LEU A 168 16.33 12.82 -9.01
C LEU A 168 16.45 12.80 -7.49
N ARG A 169 17.44 12.11 -6.93
CA ARG A 169 17.71 12.03 -5.50
C ARG A 169 18.01 13.40 -4.90
N GLU A 170 18.90 14.17 -5.53
CA GLU A 170 19.21 15.56 -5.17
C GLU A 170 17.99 16.48 -5.33
N GLN A 171 17.21 16.32 -6.41
CA GLN A 171 15.99 17.08 -6.62
C GLN A 171 14.97 16.83 -5.50
N ARG A 172 14.76 15.57 -5.09
CA ARG A 172 13.83 15.19 -4.02
C ARG A 172 14.30 15.71 -2.66
N HIS A 173 15.60 15.67 -2.39
CA HIS A 173 16.16 16.25 -1.16
C HIS A 173 15.90 17.76 -1.08
N ARG A 174 16.24 18.52 -2.13
CA ARG A 174 15.94 19.96 -2.17
C ARG A 174 14.44 20.24 -2.06
N ARG A 175 13.62 19.50 -2.81
CA ARG A 175 12.18 19.73 -2.84
C ARG A 175 11.49 19.42 -1.52
N THR A 176 11.93 18.38 -0.79
CA THR A 176 11.37 18.06 0.54
C THR A 176 11.68 19.15 1.56
N ILE A 177 12.86 19.77 1.48
CA ILE A 177 13.22 20.95 2.29
C ILE A 177 12.40 22.18 1.87
N GLU A 178 12.30 22.48 0.57
CA GLU A 178 11.52 23.61 0.05
C GLU A 178 10.04 23.55 0.45
N LEU A 179 9.48 22.34 0.53
CA LEU A 179 8.10 22.10 0.95
C LEU A 179 7.92 22.15 2.48
N GLY A 180 9.01 22.26 3.26
CA GLY A 180 8.97 22.22 4.72
C GLY A 180 8.70 20.84 5.32
N LEU A 181 8.79 19.76 4.52
CA LEU A 181 8.57 18.39 4.98
C LEU A 181 9.72 17.89 5.87
N LEU A 182 10.90 18.49 5.72
CA LEU A 182 12.11 18.17 6.45
C LEU A 182 12.85 19.46 6.87
N PRO A 183 13.59 19.44 8.00
CA PRO A 183 14.41 20.57 8.44
C PRO A 183 15.41 21.05 7.36
N PRO A 184 15.72 22.36 7.26
CA PRO A 184 16.63 22.89 6.25
C PRO A 184 18.06 22.33 6.27
N ASP A 185 18.51 21.84 7.42
CA ASP A 185 19.83 21.25 7.64
C ASP A 185 19.87 19.73 7.42
N THR A 186 18.76 19.13 6.96
CA THR A 186 18.69 17.71 6.63
C THR A 186 19.74 17.36 5.59
N ARG A 187 20.60 16.40 5.91
CA ARG A 187 21.64 15.90 5.01
C ARG A 187 21.12 14.70 4.21
N LEU A 188 21.65 14.52 3.00
CA LEU A 188 21.46 13.29 2.25
C LEU A 188 22.06 12.10 3.02
N GLY A 189 21.25 11.07 3.25
CA GLY A 189 21.69 9.83 3.86
C GLY A 189 22.78 9.12 3.06
N SER A 190 23.59 8.28 3.71
CA SER A 190 24.59 7.48 2.98
C SER A 190 23.90 6.37 2.16
N TRP A 191 24.40 6.15 0.94
CA TRP A 191 23.95 5.07 0.05
C TRP A 191 25.12 4.51 -0.76
N PRO A 192 25.93 3.61 -0.17
CA PRO A 192 27.11 3.08 -0.85
C PRO A 192 26.71 2.17 -2.02
N GLY A 193 27.58 2.10 -3.03
CA GLY A 193 27.44 1.17 -4.16
C GLY A 193 26.35 1.52 -5.17
N LEU A 194 25.99 2.81 -5.28
CA LEU A 194 25.19 3.28 -6.42
C LEU A 194 26.02 3.23 -7.69
N GLU A 195 25.40 2.81 -8.77
CA GLU A 195 26.01 2.92 -10.10
C GLU A 195 26.04 4.40 -10.54
N GLU A 196 27.08 4.76 -11.29
CA GLU A 196 27.20 6.08 -11.89
C GLU A 196 26.31 6.17 -13.13
N TRP A 197 25.24 6.98 -13.07
CA TRP A 197 24.26 7.11 -14.16
C TRP A 197 24.92 7.38 -15.54
N ASN A 198 25.91 8.27 -15.56
CA ASN A 198 26.60 8.68 -16.78
C ASN A 198 27.57 7.62 -17.33
N ALA A 199 27.93 6.62 -16.53
CA ALA A 199 28.77 5.49 -16.95
C ALA A 199 27.96 4.36 -17.61
N LEU A 200 26.63 4.42 -17.56
CA LEU A 200 25.78 3.40 -18.16
C LEU A 200 25.74 3.51 -19.69
N GLU A 201 25.78 2.34 -20.34
CA GLU A 201 25.52 2.21 -21.78
C GLU A 201 24.13 2.79 -22.16
N PRO A 202 23.97 3.43 -23.33
CA PRO A 202 22.71 4.06 -23.73
C PRO A 202 21.49 3.13 -23.67
N LYS A 203 21.66 1.86 -24.07
CA LYS A 203 20.59 0.85 -24.01
C LYS A 203 20.16 0.57 -22.56
N ARG A 204 21.12 0.52 -21.62
CA ARG A 204 20.81 0.32 -20.20
C ARG A 204 20.13 1.55 -19.61
N ARG A 205 20.60 2.76 -19.92
CA ARG A 205 19.94 4.01 -19.51
C ARG A 205 18.48 4.06 -19.96
N SER A 206 18.21 3.76 -21.24
CA SER A 206 16.84 3.71 -21.78
C SER A 206 15.94 2.73 -21.01
N TYR A 207 16.46 1.54 -20.70
CA TYR A 207 15.76 0.57 -19.86
C TYR A 207 15.46 1.09 -18.45
N GLU A 208 16.44 1.73 -17.80
CA GLU A 208 16.28 2.30 -16.46
C GLU A 208 15.29 3.46 -16.42
N VAL A 209 15.32 4.35 -17.41
CA VAL A 209 14.31 5.43 -17.57
C VAL A 209 12.92 4.80 -17.66
N ARG A 210 12.73 3.84 -18.57
CA ARG A 210 11.43 3.21 -18.77
C ARG A 210 10.93 2.50 -17.51
N ARG A 211 11.78 1.84 -16.72
CA ARG A 211 11.38 1.25 -15.42
C ARG A 211 10.77 2.30 -14.49
N MET A 212 11.41 3.46 -14.37
CA MET A 212 10.94 4.53 -13.50
C MET A 212 9.69 5.24 -14.04
N GLU A 213 9.56 5.38 -15.37
CA GLU A 213 8.33 5.83 -16.02
C GLU A 213 7.14 4.91 -15.70
N VAL A 214 7.35 3.59 -15.73
CA VAL A 214 6.31 2.62 -15.38
C VAL A 214 5.94 2.71 -13.90
N TYR A 215 6.92 2.76 -13.01
CA TYR A 215 6.70 2.94 -11.56
C TYR A 215 5.89 4.21 -11.27
N ALA A 216 6.23 5.33 -11.91
CA ALA A 216 5.49 6.57 -11.76
C ALA A 216 4.09 6.50 -12.40
N GLY A 217 3.96 5.77 -13.52
CA GLY A 217 2.68 5.47 -14.14
C GLY A 217 1.75 4.67 -13.24
N MET A 218 2.26 3.67 -12.52
CA MET A 218 1.50 2.91 -11.52
C MET A 218 0.97 3.81 -10.40
N ALA A 219 1.84 4.66 -9.83
CA ALA A 219 1.43 5.61 -8.80
C ALA A 219 0.38 6.60 -9.32
N ALA A 220 0.54 7.10 -10.55
CA ALA A 220 -0.43 8.00 -11.17
C ALA A 220 -1.78 7.32 -11.47
N ALA A 221 -1.76 6.04 -11.85
CA ALA A 221 -2.97 5.25 -12.04
C ALA A 221 -3.69 5.02 -10.71
N MET A 222 -2.97 4.66 -9.65
CA MET A 222 -3.53 4.54 -8.30
C MET A 222 -4.17 5.85 -7.82
N ASP A 223 -3.47 6.99 -7.98
CA ASP A 223 -3.98 8.32 -7.61
C ASP A 223 -5.25 8.69 -8.38
N HIS A 224 -5.30 8.38 -9.68
CA HIS A 224 -6.51 8.56 -10.49
C HIS A 224 -7.72 7.80 -9.93
N GLU A 225 -7.50 6.54 -9.52
CA GLU A 225 -8.55 5.69 -8.95
C GLU A 225 -8.97 6.13 -7.54
N ILE A 226 -8.03 6.65 -6.73
CA ILE A 226 -8.36 7.34 -5.47
C ILE A 226 -9.25 8.57 -5.75
N GLY A 227 -8.96 9.32 -6.81
CA GLY A 227 -9.80 10.43 -7.28
C GLY A 227 -11.22 9.98 -7.63
N ARG A 228 -11.39 8.86 -8.34
CA ARG A 228 -12.71 8.28 -8.67
C ARG A 228 -13.49 7.88 -7.42
N LEU A 229 -12.82 7.27 -6.43
CA LEU A 229 -13.44 6.94 -5.15
C LEU A 229 -13.92 8.19 -4.40
N ARG A 230 -13.08 9.24 -4.34
CA ARG A 230 -13.46 10.51 -3.71
C ARG A 230 -14.64 11.18 -4.40
N GLU A 231 -14.70 11.14 -5.73
CA GLU A 231 -15.88 11.60 -6.47
C GLU A 231 -17.13 10.81 -6.11
N ALA A 232 -17.02 9.48 -6.02
CA ALA A 232 -18.15 8.65 -5.60
C ALA A 232 -18.65 9.06 -4.21
N ILE A 233 -17.76 9.19 -3.22
CA ILE A 233 -18.12 9.63 -1.85
C ILE A 233 -18.76 11.03 -1.87
N ARG A 234 -18.25 11.96 -2.68
CA ARG A 234 -18.84 13.29 -2.86
C ARG A 234 -20.25 13.22 -3.46
N SER A 235 -20.48 12.36 -4.44
CA SER A 235 -21.80 12.16 -5.04
C SER A 235 -22.84 11.63 -4.04
N LEU A 236 -22.38 10.91 -3.00
CA LEU A 236 -23.21 10.46 -1.87
C LEU A 236 -23.45 11.57 -0.83
N ARG A 237 -22.84 12.75 -0.98
CA ARG A 237 -22.82 13.86 -0.01
C ARG A 237 -22.21 13.48 1.35
N ALA A 238 -21.27 12.54 1.34
CA ALA A 238 -20.58 12.07 2.54
C ALA A 238 -19.16 12.66 2.71
N ASP A 239 -18.63 13.35 1.69
CA ASP A 239 -17.23 13.79 1.65
C ASP A 239 -16.84 14.75 2.78
N ASP A 240 -17.73 15.67 3.17
CA ASP A 240 -17.48 16.64 4.25
C ASP A 240 -17.39 15.99 5.63
N ASN A 241 -17.94 14.78 5.80
CA ASN A 241 -17.89 14.03 7.05
C ASN A 241 -17.07 12.72 6.92
N THR A 242 -16.21 12.64 5.90
CA THR A 242 -15.33 11.47 5.69
C THR A 242 -13.90 11.81 6.11
N ILE A 243 -13.33 10.97 6.97
CA ILE A 243 -11.91 11.00 7.30
C ILE A 243 -11.17 10.17 6.25
N PHE A 244 -10.22 10.78 5.55
CA PHE A 244 -9.34 10.09 4.61
C PHE A 244 -7.96 9.93 5.23
N VAL A 245 -7.48 8.70 5.29
CA VAL A 245 -6.12 8.36 5.70
C VAL A 245 -5.42 7.70 4.52
N PHE A 246 -4.29 8.25 4.10
CA PHE A 246 -3.42 7.67 3.08
C PHE A 246 -2.03 7.45 3.65
N LEU A 247 -1.47 6.27 3.42
CA LEU A 247 -0.11 5.92 3.78
C LEU A 247 0.44 4.80 2.90
N SER A 248 1.76 4.66 2.89
CA SER A 248 2.43 3.46 2.37
C SER A 248 2.65 2.44 3.50
N ASP A 249 2.78 1.15 3.18
CA ASP A 249 2.97 0.07 4.16
C ASP A 249 4.42 -0.05 4.67
N ASN A 250 5.39 0.41 3.87
CA ASN A 250 6.83 0.40 4.17
C ASN A 250 7.60 1.34 3.23
N GLY A 251 8.92 1.46 3.44
CA GLY A 251 9.84 2.06 2.48
C GLY A 251 9.82 1.43 1.08
N ALA A 252 10.56 2.04 0.13
CA ALA A 252 10.58 1.55 -1.25
C ALA A 252 11.28 0.18 -1.40
N GLU A 253 10.81 -0.64 -2.35
CA GLU A 253 11.28 -2.02 -2.59
C GLU A 253 12.50 -2.07 -3.53
N PRO A 254 13.69 -2.49 -3.06
CA PRO A 254 14.87 -2.61 -3.91
C PRO A 254 14.99 -3.94 -4.65
N SER A 255 14.33 -4.99 -4.17
CA SER A 255 14.67 -6.37 -4.51
C SER A 255 14.34 -6.64 -5.98
N ASP A 256 15.27 -7.22 -6.71
CA ASP A 256 15.03 -7.75 -8.04
C ASP A 256 15.17 -9.28 -7.99
N PRO A 257 14.07 -10.05 -8.14
CA PRO A 257 14.16 -11.51 -8.10
C PRO A 257 15.03 -12.10 -9.23
N TYR A 258 15.32 -11.33 -10.29
CA TYR A 258 16.29 -11.71 -11.29
C TYR A 258 17.75 -11.62 -10.79
N GLU A 259 18.02 -11.19 -9.57
CA GLU A 259 19.37 -11.30 -8.96
C GLU A 259 19.68 -12.74 -8.50
N TYR A 260 18.65 -13.60 -8.38
CA TYR A 260 18.80 -14.99 -7.97
C TYR A 260 18.54 -15.93 -9.15
N LEU A 261 19.38 -16.97 -9.32
CA LEU A 261 19.26 -17.92 -10.44
C LEU A 261 17.87 -18.59 -10.51
N SER A 262 17.31 -18.98 -9.37
CA SER A 262 15.97 -19.57 -9.30
C SER A 262 14.89 -18.59 -9.79
N GLY A 263 14.97 -17.33 -9.37
CA GLY A 263 14.08 -16.27 -9.82
C GLY A 263 14.23 -15.97 -11.30
N GLN A 264 15.47 -15.90 -11.82
CA GLN A 264 15.75 -15.73 -13.25
C GLN A 264 15.11 -16.84 -14.09
N LEU A 265 15.36 -18.11 -13.74
CA LEU A 265 14.86 -19.26 -14.49
C LEU A 265 13.33 -19.30 -14.48
N TRP A 266 12.71 -19.08 -13.33
CA TRP A 266 11.26 -19.06 -13.25
C TRP A 266 10.68 -17.88 -14.03
N LEU A 267 11.10 -16.65 -13.74
CA LEU A 267 10.54 -15.45 -14.38
C LEU A 267 10.76 -15.39 -15.89
N ALA A 268 11.86 -15.96 -16.41
CA ALA A 268 12.08 -16.06 -17.86
C ALA A 268 11.01 -16.88 -18.59
N THR A 269 10.33 -17.80 -17.90
CA THR A 269 9.19 -18.57 -18.46
C THR A 269 7.85 -17.87 -18.30
N GLN A 270 7.78 -16.81 -17.46
CA GLN A 270 6.53 -16.16 -17.08
C GLN A 270 6.38 -14.77 -17.71
N TYR A 271 7.48 -14.04 -17.90
CA TYR A 271 7.47 -12.62 -18.25
C TYR A 271 8.58 -12.22 -19.20
N THR A 272 8.34 -11.15 -19.95
CA THR A 272 9.38 -10.45 -20.72
C THR A 272 9.96 -9.26 -19.95
N ARG A 273 11.25 -8.96 -20.20
CA ARG A 273 11.92 -7.71 -19.78
C ARG A 273 12.25 -6.80 -20.98
N ASP A 274 11.62 -7.02 -22.13
CA ASP A 274 11.78 -6.15 -23.30
C ASP A 274 11.38 -4.70 -22.94
N THR A 275 12.29 -3.76 -23.20
CA THR A 275 12.13 -2.34 -22.88
C THR A 275 10.89 -1.75 -23.53
N ASN A 276 10.59 -2.15 -24.77
CA ASN A 276 9.45 -1.60 -25.53
C ASN A 276 8.09 -2.07 -24.98
N ARG A 277 8.08 -3.19 -24.25
CA ARG A 277 6.87 -3.77 -23.64
C ARG A 277 6.79 -3.53 -22.14
N LEU A 278 7.79 -2.88 -21.56
CA LEU A 278 7.89 -2.75 -20.11
C LEU A 278 6.70 -1.96 -19.55
N GLY A 279 6.07 -2.51 -18.51
CA GLY A 279 4.84 -1.99 -17.92
C GLY A 279 3.54 -2.59 -18.47
N ALA A 280 3.58 -3.26 -19.62
CA ALA A 280 2.42 -3.92 -20.19
C ALA A 280 2.14 -5.30 -19.54
N LYS A 281 0.99 -5.86 -19.89
CA LYS A 281 0.62 -7.25 -19.58
C LYS A 281 1.70 -8.23 -20.05
N GLY A 282 2.14 -9.12 -19.15
CA GLY A 282 3.22 -10.08 -19.39
C GLY A 282 4.63 -9.51 -19.31
N ALA A 283 4.82 -8.25 -18.89
CA ALA A 283 6.13 -7.68 -18.61
C ALA A 283 6.44 -7.67 -17.11
N TYR A 284 7.74 -7.74 -16.77
CA TYR A 284 8.21 -7.68 -15.39
C TYR A 284 9.35 -6.67 -15.25
N ALA A 285 9.24 -5.81 -14.26
CA ALA A 285 10.33 -5.00 -13.78
C ALA A 285 10.17 -4.75 -12.28
N THR A 286 11.27 -4.31 -11.68
CA THR A 286 11.34 -3.67 -10.36
C THR A 286 11.95 -2.28 -10.58
N ILE A 287 11.96 -1.37 -9.61
CA ILE A 287 12.74 -0.13 -9.76
C ILE A 287 14.23 -0.33 -9.46
N GLY A 288 14.57 -1.35 -8.67
CA GLY A 288 15.95 -1.66 -8.32
C GLY A 288 16.59 -0.64 -7.36
N ARG A 289 17.72 -1.04 -6.80
CA ARG A 289 18.41 -0.30 -5.73
C ARG A 289 18.75 1.16 -6.08
N ASN A 290 19.16 1.44 -7.31
CA ASN A 290 19.56 2.80 -7.70
C ASN A 290 18.37 3.77 -7.66
N TRP A 291 17.23 3.41 -8.25
CA TRP A 291 16.01 4.23 -8.20
C TRP A 291 15.40 4.29 -6.81
N VAL A 292 15.51 3.22 -6.00
CA VAL A 292 15.10 3.25 -4.58
C VAL A 292 15.81 4.36 -3.81
N SER A 293 17.11 4.60 -4.07
CA SER A 293 17.85 5.69 -3.40
C SER A 293 17.26 7.08 -3.65
N ALA A 294 16.64 7.27 -4.81
CA ALA A 294 15.92 8.50 -5.15
C ALA A 294 14.49 8.50 -4.59
N ALA A 295 13.82 7.35 -4.54
CA ALA A 295 12.47 7.20 -4.04
C ALA A 295 12.36 7.48 -2.52
N VAL A 296 13.37 7.08 -1.74
CA VAL A 296 13.41 7.30 -0.28
C VAL A 296 14.17 8.58 0.10
N SER A 297 14.68 9.34 -0.88
CA SER A 297 15.50 10.53 -0.62
C SER A 297 14.77 11.53 0.30
N PRO A 298 15.46 12.10 1.33
CA PRO A 298 16.89 12.01 1.62
C PRO A 298 17.29 10.90 2.59
N LEU A 299 16.39 9.97 2.91
CA LEU A 299 16.59 8.94 3.91
C LEU A 299 17.64 7.90 3.47
N SER A 300 18.15 7.14 4.43
CA SER A 300 19.03 6.00 4.19
C SER A 300 18.26 4.69 4.38
N THR A 301 18.73 3.60 3.76
CA THR A 301 18.08 2.28 3.76
C THR A 301 16.70 2.27 3.09
N HIS A 302 15.98 1.16 3.13
CA HIS A 302 14.77 0.91 2.35
C HIS A 302 13.96 -0.23 2.98
N LYS A 303 12.92 -0.73 2.30
CA LYS A 303 12.17 -1.91 2.75
C LYS A 303 13.12 -3.04 3.19
N PHE A 304 12.72 -3.76 4.24
CA PHE A 304 13.51 -4.78 4.98
C PHE A 304 14.60 -4.25 5.93
N TYR A 305 14.75 -2.94 6.08
CA TYR A 305 15.66 -2.33 7.05
C TYR A 305 14.88 -1.54 8.10
N ALA A 306 15.40 -1.52 9.34
CA ALA A 306 14.85 -0.73 10.44
C ALA A 306 15.27 0.76 10.41
N GLY A 307 16.00 1.19 9.37
CA GLY A 307 16.34 2.59 9.18
C GLY A 307 15.17 3.40 8.60
N GLU A 308 15.29 4.73 8.63
CA GLU A 308 14.23 5.65 8.21
C GLU A 308 13.72 5.38 6.79
N GLY A 309 14.58 5.06 5.82
CA GLY A 309 14.12 4.78 4.46
C GLY A 309 13.31 3.48 4.34
N GLY A 310 13.34 2.60 5.34
CA GLY A 310 12.51 1.41 5.45
C GLY A 310 11.22 1.60 6.27
N LEU A 311 11.24 2.50 7.27
CA LEU A 311 10.14 2.66 8.23
C LEU A 311 9.34 3.98 8.06
N ARG A 312 9.99 5.06 7.63
CA ARG A 312 9.37 6.38 7.49
C ARG A 312 8.69 6.50 6.14
N VAL A 313 7.37 6.54 6.18
CA VAL A 313 6.47 6.57 5.01
C VAL A 313 5.64 7.85 4.99
N PRO A 314 5.12 8.28 3.83
CA PRO A 314 4.14 9.35 3.81
C PRO A 314 2.88 8.96 4.59
N LEU A 315 2.35 9.89 5.38
CA LEU A 315 1.03 9.80 6.02
C LEU A 315 0.30 11.12 5.76
N ILE A 316 -0.88 11.02 5.15
CA ILE A 316 -1.77 12.16 4.91
C ILE A 316 -3.11 11.84 5.55
N ILE A 317 -3.57 12.71 6.44
CA ILE A 317 -4.89 12.62 7.05
C ILE A 317 -5.67 13.87 6.69
N ARG A 318 -6.80 13.69 5.99
CA ARG A 318 -7.82 14.73 5.82
C ARG A 318 -8.99 14.36 6.72
N THR A 319 -9.25 15.21 7.71
CA THR A 319 -10.35 15.04 8.65
C THR A 319 -11.19 16.33 8.71
N PRO A 320 -12.52 16.23 8.93
CA PRO A 320 -13.32 17.42 9.20
C PRO A 320 -13.04 18.03 10.59
N VAL A 321 -12.57 17.23 11.54
CA VAL A 321 -12.28 17.62 12.93
C VAL A 321 -10.83 18.10 13.05
N ALA A 322 -10.56 19.10 13.89
CA ALA A 322 -9.20 19.54 14.20
C ALA A 322 -8.44 18.47 15.02
N PHE A 323 -7.11 18.41 14.90
CA PHE A 323 -6.27 17.57 15.76
C PHE A 323 -6.10 18.17 17.16
N ALA A 324 -5.59 17.38 18.12
CA ALA A 324 -5.49 17.69 19.55
C ALA A 324 -4.84 19.04 19.87
N ASP A 325 -3.92 19.46 19.01
CA ASP A 325 -3.11 20.66 19.13
C ASP A 325 -3.74 21.90 18.46
N GLY A 326 -4.98 21.77 17.97
CA GLY A 326 -5.71 22.86 17.31
C GLY A 326 -5.09 23.29 15.98
N GLN A 327 -4.23 22.46 15.37
CA GLN A 327 -3.55 22.81 14.13
C GLN A 327 -4.54 23.07 13.00
N PRO A 328 -4.40 24.20 12.27
CA PRO A 328 -5.11 24.46 11.03
C PRO A 328 -4.97 23.32 10.02
N ARG A 329 -5.99 23.17 9.17
CA ARG A 329 -5.91 22.25 8.01
C ARG A 329 -4.76 22.65 7.09
N GLY A 330 -4.17 21.67 6.41
CA GLY A 330 -3.11 21.90 5.41
C GLY A 330 -1.72 22.15 6.00
N GLN A 331 -1.52 21.78 7.27
CA GLN A 331 -0.21 21.87 7.93
C GLN A 331 0.60 20.58 7.86
N ILE A 332 1.90 20.73 8.05
CA ILE A 332 2.86 19.64 8.20
C ILE A 332 3.04 19.39 9.69
N ALA A 333 2.58 18.25 10.18
CA ALA A 333 2.85 17.81 11.54
C ALA A 333 4.20 17.08 11.60
N SER A 334 5.08 17.51 12.50
CA SER A 334 6.40 16.89 12.73
C SER A 334 6.44 15.96 13.94
N GLY A 335 5.30 15.77 14.61
CA GLY A 335 5.16 14.88 15.76
C GLY A 335 5.47 13.44 15.38
N PHE A 336 6.23 12.75 16.24
CA PHE A 336 6.50 11.33 16.06
C PHE A 336 5.17 10.55 16.04
N THR A 337 4.94 9.84 14.95
CA THR A 337 3.70 9.09 14.69
C THR A 337 4.07 7.72 14.16
N HIS A 338 3.34 6.70 14.60
CA HIS A 338 3.52 5.31 14.19
C HIS A 338 2.20 4.72 13.69
N VAL A 339 2.23 3.69 12.84
CA VAL A 339 1.00 3.06 12.28
C VAL A 339 0.04 2.56 13.36
N THR A 340 0.55 2.25 14.55
CA THR A 340 -0.24 1.86 15.72
C THR A 340 -1.15 2.95 16.26
N ASP A 341 -0.91 4.21 15.88
CA ASP A 341 -1.67 5.39 16.32
C ASP A 341 -2.94 5.59 15.48
N ILE A 342 -3.02 4.98 14.29
CA ILE A 342 -4.17 5.14 13.38
C ILE A 342 -5.44 4.54 13.98
N ALA A 343 -5.36 3.31 14.50
CA ALA A 343 -6.53 2.63 15.07
C ALA A 343 -7.15 3.39 16.26
N PRO A 344 -6.39 3.79 17.31
CA PRO A 344 -6.98 4.57 18.40
C PRO A 344 -7.51 5.93 17.93
N THR A 345 -6.84 6.60 16.97
CA THR A 345 -7.34 7.85 16.38
C THR A 345 -8.71 7.69 15.71
N LEU A 346 -8.87 6.65 14.89
CA LEU A 346 -10.15 6.40 14.20
C LEU A 346 -11.26 6.04 15.19
N LEU A 347 -10.94 5.30 16.26
CA LEU A 347 -11.91 4.94 17.29
C LEU A 347 -12.34 6.13 18.13
N GLU A 348 -11.41 7.01 18.51
CA GLU A 348 -11.73 8.24 19.22
C GLU A 348 -12.62 9.17 18.40
N LEU A 349 -12.28 9.38 17.12
CA LEU A 349 -13.10 10.16 16.19
C LEU A 349 -14.50 9.54 15.95
N ALA A 350 -14.62 8.22 16.09
CA ALA A 350 -15.89 7.51 16.01
C ALA A 350 -16.66 7.45 17.34
N GLY A 351 -16.08 7.92 18.46
CA GLY A 351 -16.67 7.78 19.79
C GLY A 351 -16.73 6.32 20.30
N VAL A 352 -15.85 5.45 19.80
CA VAL A 352 -15.84 4.01 20.11
C VAL A 352 -14.71 3.69 21.09
N SER A 353 -15.04 3.09 22.23
CA SER A 353 -14.03 2.69 23.23
C SER A 353 -13.41 1.32 22.91
N HIS A 354 -12.10 1.18 23.17
CA HIS A 354 -11.44 -0.12 23.12
C HIS A 354 -11.83 -0.97 24.35
N PRO A 355 -12.12 -2.28 24.21
CA PRO A 355 -12.60 -3.13 25.32
C PRO A 355 -11.53 -3.51 26.36
N GLY A 356 -10.46 -2.71 26.52
CA GLY A 356 -9.24 -3.04 27.25
C GLY A 356 -9.47 -3.47 28.69
N LYS A 357 -9.45 -4.78 28.95
CA LYS A 357 -9.41 -5.36 30.30
C LYS A 357 -8.27 -6.39 30.39
N PRO A 358 -7.63 -6.54 31.57
CA PRO A 358 -6.70 -7.63 31.83
C PRO A 358 -7.36 -9.00 31.57
N GLY A 359 -6.70 -9.87 30.80
CA GLY A 359 -7.25 -11.17 30.37
C GLY A 359 -8.12 -11.12 29.11
N GLY A 360 -8.32 -9.93 28.52
CA GLY A 360 -8.97 -9.74 27.23
C GLY A 360 -7.99 -9.71 26.05
N PRO A 361 -8.44 -9.28 24.85
CA PRO A 361 -7.58 -9.08 23.69
C PRO A 361 -6.39 -8.16 23.98
N GLU A 362 -5.32 -8.33 23.21
CA GLU A 362 -4.11 -7.50 23.25
C GLU A 362 -4.44 -6.01 23.25
N PRO A 363 -3.85 -5.19 24.16
CA PRO A 363 -4.13 -3.77 24.20
C PRO A 363 -3.58 -3.05 22.97
N MET A 364 -4.19 -1.91 22.62
CA MET A 364 -3.59 -0.98 21.67
C MET A 364 -2.35 -0.34 22.29
N THR A 365 -1.26 -0.32 21.52
CA THR A 365 0.03 0.26 21.95
C THR A 365 0.25 1.68 21.44
N GLY A 366 -0.48 2.09 20.40
CA GLY A 366 -0.45 3.45 19.90
C GLY A 366 -1.32 4.40 20.71
N ARG A 367 -1.25 5.68 20.36
CA ARG A 367 -2.03 6.76 20.96
C ARG A 367 -2.82 7.49 19.90
N SER A 368 -3.96 8.05 20.29
CA SER A 368 -4.74 8.90 19.39
C SER A 368 -3.97 10.16 19.02
N LEU A 369 -4.17 10.64 17.79
CA LEU A 369 -3.59 11.87 17.25
C LEU A 369 -4.50 13.10 17.44
N VAL A 370 -5.73 12.91 17.93
CA VAL A 370 -6.75 13.97 18.05
C VAL A 370 -7.05 14.35 19.49
#